data_AF-A0A959UUY9-F1
#
_entry.id   AF-A0A959UUY9-F1
#
_cell.length_a   1.000
_cell.length_b   1.000
_cell.length_c   1.000
_cell.angle_alpha   90.00
_cell.angle_beta   90.00
_cell.angle_gamma   90.00
#
_symmetry.space_group_name_H-M   'P 1'
#
loop_
_entity.id
_entity.type
_entity.pdbx_description
1 polymer ?
#
loop_
_entity_poly.entity_id
_entity_poly.type
_entity_poly.pdbx_seq_one_letter_code
_entity_poly.pdbx_strand_id
1 'polypeptide(L)'
;MPATAKPKAADSRSTHQPDRDTLLRAWQLMSTAKAMTDIYEEHAKFTAKYVHATSRGHEAIQLALGLQLRPQDYVAPYYRDDSILLGIGMRPYELMLQLMAKVDD
;
A
#
# COMPACT_ATOMS: atom_id res chain seq x y z
N MET A 1 50.81 -20.52 21.35
CA MET A 1 50.37 -20.13 19.99
C MET A 1 48.92 -19.66 20.09
N PRO A 2 48.60 -18.36 20.18
CA PRO A 2 47.21 -17.91 20.17
C PRO A 2 46.66 -17.98 18.74
N ALA A 3 45.48 -18.55 18.58
CA ALA A 3 44.77 -18.62 17.31
C ALA A 3 44.40 -17.21 16.83
N THR A 4 44.86 -16.84 15.64
CA THR A 4 44.48 -15.60 14.98
C THR A 4 43.02 -15.69 14.50
N ALA A 5 42.16 -14.85 15.06
CA ALA A 5 40.78 -14.72 14.61
C ALA A 5 40.74 -14.19 13.17
N LYS A 6 40.07 -14.93 12.27
CA LYS A 6 39.85 -14.51 10.88
C LYS A 6 38.97 -13.25 10.84
N PRO A 7 39.22 -12.30 9.93
CA PRO A 7 38.40 -11.10 9.81
C PRO A 7 36.98 -11.48 9.34
N LYS A 8 35.96 -10.90 9.98
CA LYS A 8 34.55 -11.01 9.54
C LYS A 8 34.44 -10.43 8.12
N ALA A 9 33.90 -11.21 7.19
CA ALA A 9 33.58 -10.74 5.85
C ALA A 9 32.64 -9.53 5.93
N ALA A 10 32.96 -8.47 5.18
CA ALA A 10 32.14 -7.28 5.08
C ALA A 10 30.78 -7.66 4.45
N ASP A 11 29.71 -7.29 5.13
CA ASP A 11 28.32 -7.54 4.76
C ASP A 11 27.97 -6.74 3.50
N SER A 12 28.00 -7.40 2.33
CA SER A 12 27.77 -6.77 1.01
C SER A 12 26.28 -6.59 0.71
N ARG A 13 25.49 -6.08 1.67
CA ARG A 13 24.09 -5.74 1.41
C ARG A 13 24.05 -4.46 0.59
N SER A 14 23.78 -4.62 -0.70
CA SER A 14 23.38 -3.52 -1.57
C SER A 14 22.18 -2.80 -0.94
N THR A 15 22.39 -1.59 -0.44
CA THR A 15 21.31 -0.72 0.04
C THR A 15 20.66 -0.10 -1.19
N HIS A 16 19.76 -0.83 -1.85
CA HIS A 16 18.97 -0.28 -2.93
C HIS A 16 17.90 0.66 -2.33
N GLN A 17 18.24 1.94 -2.21
CA GLN A 17 17.28 2.96 -1.79
C GLN A 17 16.36 3.27 -2.97
N PRO A 18 15.04 3.39 -2.75
CA PRO A 18 14.11 3.84 -3.78
C PRO A 18 14.51 5.25 -4.26
N ASP A 19 14.33 5.51 -5.55
CA ASP A 19 14.55 6.84 -6.09
C ASP A 19 13.49 7.83 -5.57
N ARG A 20 13.77 9.13 -5.73
CA ARG A 20 12.92 10.21 -5.22
C ARG A 20 11.52 10.17 -5.83
N ASP A 21 11.37 9.80 -7.09
CA ASP A 21 10.07 9.80 -7.77
C ASP A 21 9.20 8.65 -7.26
N THR A 22 9.79 7.49 -7.01
CA THR A 22 9.13 6.38 -6.31
C THR A 22 8.65 6.80 -4.92
N LEU A 23 9.49 7.50 -4.14
CA LEU A 23 9.12 7.99 -2.81
C LEU A 23 7.99 9.02 -2.86
N LEU A 24 8.03 9.96 -3.81
CA LEU A 24 6.98 10.95 -3.99
C LEU A 24 5.66 10.31 -4.42
N ARG A 25 5.71 9.34 -5.33
CA ARG A 25 4.53 8.57 -5.75
C ARG A 25 3.93 7.81 -4.57
N ALA A 26 4.75 7.10 -3.80
CA ALA A 26 4.28 6.40 -2.60
C ALA A 26 3.64 7.37 -1.60
N TRP A 27 4.23 8.54 -1.38
CA TRP A 27 3.68 9.55 -0.48
C TRP A 27 2.33 10.13 -0.96
N GLN A 28 2.19 10.37 -2.26
CA GLN A 28 0.92 10.81 -2.86
C GLN A 28 -0.17 9.75 -2.68
N LEU A 29 0.16 8.47 -2.89
CA LEU A 29 -0.78 7.37 -2.73
C LEU A 29 -1.18 7.18 -1.25
N MET A 30 -0.24 7.27 -0.31
CA MET A 30 -0.54 7.25 1.13
C MET A 30 -1.49 8.39 1.51
N SER A 31 -1.21 9.60 1.01
CA SER A 31 -2.04 10.77 1.27
C SER A 31 -3.45 10.62 0.67
N THR A 32 -3.55 9.95 -0.49
CA THR A 32 -4.84 9.64 -1.14
C THR A 32 -5.63 8.63 -0.31
N ALA A 33 -5.02 7.53 0.12
CA ALA A 33 -5.67 6.52 0.99
C ALA A 33 -6.16 7.14 2.30
N LYS A 34 -5.34 8.02 2.91
CA LYS A 34 -5.74 8.77 4.09
C LYS A 34 -6.93 9.69 3.81
N ALA A 35 -6.91 10.47 2.74
CA ALA A 35 -8.01 11.38 2.40
C ALA A 35 -9.31 10.61 2.15
N MET A 36 -9.25 9.46 1.47
CA MET A 36 -10.40 8.56 1.30
C MET A 36 -10.95 8.10 2.64
N THR A 37 -10.07 7.68 3.56
CA THR A 37 -10.46 7.28 4.92
C THR A 37 -11.20 8.39 5.65
N ASP A 38 -10.66 9.61 5.63
CA ASP A 38 -11.27 10.77 6.30
C ASP A 38 -12.67 11.04 5.71
N ILE A 39 -12.85 10.94 4.38
CA ILE A 39 -14.15 11.09 3.70
C ILE A 39 -15.12 9.98 4.12
N TYR A 40 -14.66 8.73 4.22
CA TYR A 40 -15.50 7.61 4.64
C TYR A 40 -15.96 7.74 6.08
N GLU A 41 -15.08 8.21 6.97
CA GLU A 41 -15.39 8.49 8.37
C GLU A 41 -16.37 9.68 8.49
N GLU A 42 -16.16 10.76 7.72
CA GLU A 42 -17.08 11.92 7.69
C GLU A 42 -18.49 11.52 7.23
N HIS A 43 -18.58 10.62 6.25
CA HIS A 43 -19.84 10.11 5.70
C HIS A 43 -20.25 8.74 6.26
N ALA A 44 -19.81 8.38 7.47
CA ALA A 44 -20.03 7.06 8.09
C ALA A 44 -21.49 6.58 8.06
N LYS A 45 -22.47 7.48 8.21
CA LYS A 45 -23.90 7.13 8.14
C LYS A 45 -24.30 6.49 6.80
N PHE A 46 -23.61 6.88 5.73
CA PHE A 46 -23.83 6.36 4.39
C PHE A 46 -22.91 5.18 4.07
N THR A 47 -21.62 5.31 4.40
CA THR A 47 -20.57 4.34 4.06
C THR A 47 -20.58 3.09 4.95
N ALA A 48 -21.05 3.17 6.21
CA ALA A 48 -21.11 2.04 7.13
C ALA A 48 -22.28 1.08 6.89
N LYS A 49 -23.07 1.29 5.82
CA LYS A 49 -24.09 0.31 5.38
C LYS A 49 -23.45 -1.01 4.96
N TYR A 50 -22.22 -0.96 4.47
CA TYR A 50 -21.37 -2.12 4.25
C TYR A 50 -20.16 -2.02 5.18
N VAL A 51 -19.76 -3.14 5.77
CA VAL A 51 -18.56 -3.19 6.62
C VAL A 51 -17.35 -2.92 5.75
N HIS A 52 -16.76 -1.75 5.92
CA HIS A 52 -15.56 -1.31 5.21
C HIS A 52 -14.46 -0.99 6.22
N ALA A 53 -13.26 -1.50 5.99
CA ALA A 53 -12.09 -1.14 6.78
C ALA A 53 -11.04 -0.56 5.85
N THR A 54 -10.54 0.62 6.19
CA THR A 54 -9.50 1.29 5.41
C THR A 54 -8.11 0.78 5.80
N SER A 55 -7.12 0.97 4.93
CA SER A 55 -5.71 0.67 5.21
C SER A 55 -5.03 1.58 6.22
N ARG A 56 -5.78 2.39 6.99
CA ARG A 56 -5.21 3.32 7.97
C ARG A 56 -4.18 2.63 8.87
N GLY A 57 -2.96 3.17 8.90
CA GLY A 57 -1.81 2.64 9.63
C GLY A 57 -1.02 1.53 8.91
N HIS A 58 -1.49 1.06 7.75
CA HIS A 58 -0.87 0.00 6.94
C HIS A 58 -0.50 0.48 5.53
N GLU A 59 -0.70 1.76 5.22
CA GLU A 59 -0.56 2.32 3.87
C GLU A 59 0.85 2.09 3.31
N ALA A 60 1.88 2.33 4.13
CA ALA A 60 3.27 2.25 3.70
C ALA A 60 3.68 0.83 3.29
N ILE A 61 3.32 -0.19 4.08
CA ILE A 61 3.70 -1.59 3.77
C ILE A 61 2.90 -2.14 2.58
N GLN A 62 1.62 -1.78 2.49
CA GLN A 62 0.76 -2.17 1.39
C GLN A 62 1.22 -1.54 0.06
N LEU A 63 1.59 -0.25 0.05
CA LEU A 63 2.13 0.40 -1.14
C LEU A 63 3.51 -0.11 -1.50
N ALA A 64 4.37 -0.40 -0.53
CA ALA A 64 5.66 -1.01 -0.79
C ALA A 64 5.50 -2.35 -1.53
N LEU A 65 4.52 -3.17 -1.15
CA LEU A 65 4.16 -4.39 -1.88
C LEU A 65 3.62 -4.04 -3.28
N GLY A 66 2.56 -3.22 -3.35
CA GLY A 66 1.84 -2.93 -4.58
C GLY A 66 2.72 -2.33 -5.69
N LEU A 67 3.67 -1.46 -5.33
CA LEU A 67 4.58 -0.82 -6.28
C LEU A 67 5.66 -1.76 -6.85
N GLN A 68 5.88 -2.93 -6.23
CA GLN A 68 6.84 -3.94 -6.70
C GLN A 68 6.20 -5.03 -7.57
N LEU A 69 4.87 -5.13 -7.57
CA LEU A 69 4.14 -6.13 -8.35
C LEU A 69 4.27 -5.85 -9.85
N ARG A 70 4.40 -6.92 -10.64
CA ARG A 70 4.40 -6.88 -12.10
C ARG A 70 3.08 -7.43 -12.65
N PRO A 71 2.74 -7.17 -13.92
CA PRO A 71 1.46 -7.61 -14.51
C PRO A 71 1.17 -9.12 -14.42
N GLN A 72 2.20 -9.95 -14.35
CA GLN A 72 2.09 -11.41 -14.21
C GLN A 72 1.93 -11.90 -12.76
N ASP A 73 2.16 -11.03 -11.78
CA ASP A 73 2.14 -11.39 -10.37
C ASP A 73 0.68 -11.32 -9.86
N TYR A 74 0.23 -12.39 -9.18
CA TYR A 74 -1.11 -12.46 -8.60
C TYR A 74 -1.08 -12.00 -7.15
N VAL A 75 -2.09 -11.23 -6.74
CA VAL A 75 -2.29 -10.80 -5.36
C VAL A 75 -3.67 -11.26 -4.88
N ALA A 76 -3.77 -11.61 -3.60
CA ALA A 76 -5.03 -11.94 -2.93
C ALA A 76 -5.28 -10.91 -1.80
N PRO A 77 -5.78 -9.70 -2.12
CA PRO A 77 -6.02 -8.65 -1.13
C PRO A 77 -7.12 -9.04 -0.14
N TYR A 78 -7.03 -8.51 1.07
CA TYR A 78 -8.06 -8.60 2.08
C TYR A 78 -8.86 -7.30 2.18
N TYR A 79 -9.96 -7.30 2.94
CA TYR A 79 -10.91 -6.16 3.02
C TYR A 79 -10.29 -4.81 3.44
N ARG A 80 -9.04 -4.82 3.91
CA ARG A 80 -8.27 -3.67 4.42
C ARG A 80 -7.22 -3.16 3.43
N ASP A 81 -7.05 -3.83 2.29
CA ASP A 81 -5.91 -3.64 1.41
C ASP A 81 -6.16 -2.64 0.28
N ASP A 82 -6.90 -1.56 0.54
CA ASP A 82 -7.18 -0.51 -0.46
C ASP A 82 -5.90 0.20 -0.94
N SER A 83 -4.87 0.36 -0.10
CA SER A 83 -3.58 0.91 -0.52
C SER A 83 -2.82 -0.03 -1.48
N ILE A 84 -3.02 -1.35 -1.41
CA ILE A 84 -2.46 -2.28 -2.41
C ILE A 84 -3.13 -2.00 -3.76
N LEU A 85 -4.46 -1.87 -3.76
CA LEU A 85 -5.25 -1.60 -4.96
C LEU A 85 -4.87 -0.27 -5.61
N LEU A 86 -4.69 0.78 -4.81
CA LEU A 86 -4.13 2.06 -5.28
C LEU A 86 -2.71 1.90 -5.85
N GLY A 87 -1.88 1.08 -5.21
CA GLY A 87 -0.50 0.81 -5.63
C GLY A 87 -0.40 0.14 -7.01
N ILE A 88 -1.29 -0.80 -7.31
CA ILE A 88 -1.35 -1.50 -8.62
C ILE A 88 -2.04 -0.67 -9.72
N GLY A 89 -2.57 0.51 -9.39
CA GLY A 89 -3.10 1.47 -10.34
C GLY A 89 -4.62 1.62 -10.38
N MET A 90 -5.36 1.02 -9.44
CA MET A 90 -6.79 1.32 -9.30
C MET A 90 -6.99 2.78 -8.88
N ARG A 91 -8.08 3.36 -9.35
CA ARG A 91 -8.45 4.75 -9.06
C ARG A 91 -9.31 4.80 -7.80
N PRO A 92 -9.22 5.87 -6.99
CA PRO A 92 -10.11 6.09 -5.85
C PRO A 92 -11.60 5.95 -6.20
N TYR A 93 -11.98 6.40 -7.39
CA TYR A 93 -13.34 6.26 -7.91
C TYR A 93 -13.79 4.80 -7.99
N GLU A 94 -12.95 3.90 -8.51
CA GLU A 94 -13.28 2.47 -8.64
C GLU A 94 -13.46 1.82 -7.27
N LEU A 95 -12.60 2.17 -6.31
CA LEU A 95 -12.73 1.70 -4.92
C LEU A 95 -14.02 2.20 -4.25
N MET A 96 -14.44 3.41 -4.59
CA MET A 96 -15.68 4.00 -4.09
C MET A 96 -16.94 3.37 -4.71
N LEU A 97 -16.88 2.91 -5.97
CA LEU A 97 -17.99 2.18 -6.60
C LEU A 97 -18.29 0.89 -5.84
N GLN A 98 -17.24 0.12 -5.53
CA GLN A 98 -17.32 -1.11 -4.74
C GLN A 98 -17.88 -0.86 -3.33
N LEU A 99 -17.43 0.19 -2.65
CA LEU A 99 -17.95 0.59 -1.33
C LEU A 99 -19.47 0.89 -1.37
N MET A 100 -19.95 1.46 -2.47
CA MET A 100 -21.32 1.95 -2.60
C MET A 100 -22.25 1.00 -3.37
N ALA A 101 -21.74 -0.15 -3.83
CA ALA A 101 -22.44 -1.10 -4.69
C ALA A 101 -23.11 -0.41 -5.90
N LYS A 102 -22.33 0.36 -6.67
CA LYS A 102 -22.83 1.07 -7.86
C LYS A 102 -22.86 0.17 -9.08
N VAL A 103 -23.65 0.57 -10.09
CA VAL A 103 -23.85 -0.21 -11.32
C VAL A 103 -22.58 -0.38 -12.16
N ASP A 104 -21.66 0.56 -12.03
CA ASP A 104 -20.39 0.57 -12.76
C ASP A 104 -19.25 -0.13 -11.98
N ASP A 105 -19.55 -0.78 -10.85
CA ASP A 105 -18.63 -1.69 -10.13
C ASP A 105 -18.54 -3.04 -10.87
#